data_AF-A0A914XUD2-F1
#
_entry.id   AF-A0A914XUD2-F1
#
_cell.length_a   1.000
_cell.length_b   1.000
_cell.length_c   1.000
_cell.angle_alpha   90.00
_cell.angle_beta   90.00
_cell.angle_gamma   90.00
#
_symmetry.space_group_name_H-M   'P 1'
#
loop_
_entity.id
_entity.type
_entity.pdbx_description
1 polymer ?
#
loop_
_entity_poly.entity_id
_entity_poly.type
_entity_poly.pdbx_seq_one_letter_code
_entity_poly.pdbx_strand_id
1 'polypeptide(L)'
;MGLMYQTALNFGLETWIMRDDRDSWNIFDANREGICSLFGYIFEYGLTLIIIKFVAIVDGIFDPSYKSVTLCMMAGAFTYFGQLLIMEIFGEPSRRIANIPYVLAMVSMKCAVLGFFQLIQIQGVLRSNNKNDTFNSKGLNLLESISGNCLLFFLIANLATGFVNSVIHTHS
;
A
#
# COMPACT_ATOMS: atom_id res chain seq x y z
N MET A 1 7.69 13.45 -0.83
CA MET A 1 7.07 12.85 0.36
C MET A 1 7.92 11.73 0.96
N GLY A 2 8.21 10.64 0.26
CA GLY A 2 8.98 9.51 0.83
C GLY A 2 10.34 9.87 1.45
N LEU A 3 11.18 10.67 0.76
CA LEU A 3 12.48 11.10 1.30
C LEU A 3 12.34 12.03 2.52
N MET A 4 11.40 12.98 2.48
CA MET A 4 11.13 13.89 3.61
C MET A 4 10.64 13.13 4.84
N TYR A 5 9.82 12.10 4.64
CA TYR A 5 9.35 11.24 5.70
C TYR A 5 10.49 10.37 6.26
N GLN A 6 11.32 9.78 5.39
CA GLN A 6 12.51 9.05 5.83
C GLN A 6 13.50 9.93 6.60
N THR A 7 13.68 11.19 6.20
CA THR A 7 14.50 12.12 6.99
C THR A 7 13.88 12.39 8.36
N ALA A 8 12.56 12.57 8.44
CA ALA A 8 11.89 12.79 9.72
C ALA A 8 12.03 11.60 10.67
N LEU A 9 11.99 10.36 10.15
CA LEU A 9 12.25 9.14 10.90
C LEU A 9 13.64 9.14 11.54
N ASN A 10 14.66 9.48 10.75
CA ASN A 10 16.04 9.55 11.22
C ASN A 10 16.28 10.67 12.26
N PHE A 11 15.44 11.71 12.30
CA PHE A 11 15.52 12.81 13.28
C PHE A 11 14.76 12.54 14.59
N GLY A 12 14.32 11.31 14.84
CA GLY A 12 13.69 10.91 16.11
C GLY A 12 12.17 10.73 16.05
N LEU A 13 11.56 10.80 14.85
CA LEU A 13 10.16 10.39 14.70
C LEU A 13 9.99 8.88 14.92
N GLU A 14 11.00 8.08 14.56
CA GLU A 14 11.01 6.64 14.85
C GLU A 14 10.94 6.34 16.34
N THR A 15 11.75 7.02 17.16
CA THR A 15 11.79 6.82 18.61
C THR A 15 10.52 7.30 19.31
N TRP A 16 9.85 8.32 18.76
CA TRP A 16 8.53 8.75 19.23
C TRP A 16 7.41 7.75 18.85
N ILE A 17 7.44 7.18 17.64
CA ILE A 17 6.46 6.17 17.20
C ILE A 17 6.62 4.86 17.99
N MET A 18 7.85 4.41 18.20
CA MET A 18 8.17 3.10 18.81
C MET A 18 8.19 3.14 20.35
N ARG A 19 7.91 4.29 20.96
CA ARG A 19 7.82 4.41 22.41
C ARG A 19 6.65 3.55 22.90
N ASP A 20 6.84 2.80 23.99
CA ASP A 20 5.80 1.95 24.58
C ASP A 20 5.15 2.60 25.83
N ASP A 21 5.42 3.89 26.06
CA ASP A 21 4.81 4.67 27.15
C ASP A 21 3.35 5.01 26.81
N ARG A 22 2.43 4.23 27.36
CA ARG A 22 0.98 4.38 27.12
C ARG A 22 0.31 5.34 28.09
N ASP A 23 1.08 5.93 29.02
CA ASP A 23 0.58 6.76 30.13
C ASP A 23 0.39 8.23 29.76
N SER A 24 0.14 8.53 28.48
CA SER A 24 -0.11 9.90 28.05
C SER A 24 -1.59 10.25 28.21
N TRP A 25 -1.89 11.33 28.94
CA TRP A 25 -3.24 11.91 29.05
C TRP A 25 -3.73 12.57 27.74
N ASN A 26 -2.88 12.60 26.70
CA ASN A 26 -3.17 13.19 25.41
C ASN A 26 -3.63 12.12 24.41
N ILE A 27 -4.84 12.29 23.88
CA ILE A 27 -5.47 11.42 22.87
C ILE A 27 -4.57 11.22 21.63
N PHE A 28 -3.71 12.20 21.32
CA PHE A 28 -2.77 12.14 20.20
C PHE A 28 -1.61 11.17 20.42
N ASP A 29 -1.03 11.10 21.62
CA ASP A 29 0.05 10.13 21.93
C ASP A 29 -0.53 8.72 22.04
N ALA A 30 -1.74 8.57 22.61
CA ALA A 30 -2.42 7.28 22.66
C ALA A 30 -2.76 6.70 21.26
N ASN A 31 -2.83 7.56 20.23
CA ASN A 31 -3.15 7.22 18.85
C ASN A 31 -1.98 7.39 17.87
N ARG A 32 -0.75 7.62 18.37
CA ARG A 32 0.42 7.96 17.54
C ARG A 32 0.72 6.94 16.44
N GLU A 33 0.64 5.64 16.75
CA GLU A 33 0.83 4.58 15.77
C GLU A 33 -0.26 4.61 14.67
N GLY A 34 -1.52 4.89 15.04
CA GLY A 34 -2.64 5.02 14.11
C GLY A 34 -2.52 6.23 13.18
N ILE A 35 -2.06 7.37 13.71
CA ILE A 35 -1.88 8.60 12.94
C ILE A 35 -0.70 8.47 11.98
N CYS A 36 0.44 7.94 12.42
CA CYS A 36 1.60 7.76 11.53
C CYS A 36 1.33 6.73 10.43
N SER A 37 0.64 5.63 10.76
CA SER A 37 0.26 4.63 9.77
C SER A 37 -0.79 5.13 8.77
N LEU A 38 -1.67 6.07 9.14
CA LEU A 38 -2.58 6.75 8.21
C LEU A 38 -1.83 7.41 7.04
N PHE A 39 -0.78 8.17 7.34
CA PHE A 39 0.02 8.83 6.29
C PHE A 39 0.68 7.81 5.36
N GLY A 40 1.22 6.72 5.92
CA GLY A 40 1.73 5.60 5.13
C GLY A 40 0.65 5.01 4.22
N TYR A 41 -0.56 4.83 4.71
CA TYR A 41 -1.68 4.31 3.94
C TYR A 41 -2.17 5.24 2.82
N ILE A 42 -2.28 6.55 3.07
CA ILE A 42 -2.66 7.53 2.05
C ILE A 42 -1.60 7.55 0.93
N PHE A 43 -0.34 7.50 1.32
CA PHE A 43 0.78 7.44 0.38
C PHE A 43 0.74 6.15 -0.45
N GLU A 44 0.54 5.00 0.20
CA GLU A 44 0.39 3.70 -0.45
C GLU A 44 -0.83 3.63 -1.40
N TYR A 45 -1.96 4.23 -1.01
CA TYR A 45 -3.15 4.32 -1.85
C TYR A 45 -2.86 5.18 -3.09
N GLY A 46 -2.24 6.35 -2.90
CA GLY A 46 -1.83 7.22 -4.01
C GLY A 46 -0.88 6.53 -4.99
N LEU A 47 0.11 5.78 -4.49
CA LEU A 47 1.01 4.98 -5.32
C LEU A 47 0.25 3.93 -6.14
N THR A 48 -0.73 3.27 -5.53
CA THR A 48 -1.58 2.28 -6.22
C THR A 48 -2.35 2.92 -7.37
N LEU A 49 -2.93 4.11 -7.17
CA LEU A 49 -3.62 4.85 -8.23
C LEU A 49 -2.68 5.25 -9.37
N ILE A 50 -1.45 5.65 -9.05
CA ILE A 50 -0.44 5.97 -10.07
C ILE A 50 -0.11 4.74 -10.92
N ILE A 51 0.10 3.58 -10.28
CA ILE A 51 0.38 2.32 -10.99
C ILE A 51 -0.80 1.93 -11.88
N ILE A 52 -2.03 1.97 -11.36
CA ILE A 52 -3.24 1.64 -12.13
C ILE A 52 -3.40 2.58 -13.33
N LYS A 53 -3.22 3.90 -13.14
CA LYS A 53 -3.29 4.88 -14.23
C LYS A 53 -2.21 4.65 -15.28
N PHE A 54 -0.99 4.34 -14.85
CA PHE A 54 0.10 4.04 -15.76
C PHE A 54 -0.22 2.81 -16.63
N VAL A 55 -0.72 1.74 -16.02
CA VAL A 55 -1.18 0.54 -16.75
C VAL A 55 -2.29 0.88 -17.74
N ALA A 56 -3.28 1.68 -17.32
CA ALA A 56 -4.38 2.11 -18.18
C ALA A 56 -3.92 2.98 -19.37
N ILE A 57 -2.80 3.70 -19.26
CA ILE A 57 -2.20 4.45 -20.38
C ILE A 57 -1.50 3.51 -21.36
N VAL A 58 -0.78 2.50 -20.86
CA VAL A 58 0.01 1.57 -21.69
C VAL A 58 -0.88 0.69 -22.55
N ASP A 59 -1.98 0.20 -21.98
CA ASP A 59 -2.86 -0.77 -22.63
C ASP A 59 -4.14 -0.15 -23.20
N GLY A 60 -4.44 1.10 -22.85
CA GLY A 60 -5.82 1.57 -22.82
C GLY A 60 -6.56 0.99 -21.61
N ILE A 61 -7.61 1.68 -21.15
CA ILE A 61 -8.30 1.36 -19.89
C ILE A 61 -8.87 -0.07 -19.88
N PHE A 62 -9.08 -0.68 -21.05
CA PHE A 62 -9.87 -1.90 -21.20
C PHE A 62 -9.29 -2.98 -22.10
N ASP A 63 -8.02 -2.91 -22.56
CA ASP A 63 -7.43 -3.95 -23.40
C ASP A 63 -6.09 -4.45 -22.84
N PRO A 64 -6.11 -5.38 -21.86
CA PRO A 64 -4.89 -5.85 -21.23
C PRO A 64 -3.97 -6.49 -22.28
N SER A 65 -2.75 -5.95 -22.40
CA SER A 65 -1.73 -6.45 -23.30
C SER A 65 -0.69 -7.26 -22.53
N TYR A 66 -0.09 -8.25 -23.18
CA TYR A 66 1.12 -8.89 -22.68
C TYR A 66 2.24 -7.87 -22.41
N LYS A 67 2.20 -6.69 -23.05
CA LYS A 67 3.14 -5.59 -22.81
C LYS A 67 3.04 -5.01 -21.39
N SER A 68 1.84 -4.61 -20.93
CA SER A 68 1.71 -4.07 -19.57
C SER A 68 1.98 -5.14 -18.50
N VAL A 69 1.58 -6.39 -18.75
CA VAL A 69 1.87 -7.51 -17.85
C VAL A 69 3.38 -7.63 -17.66
N THR A 70 4.11 -7.66 -18.78
CA THR A 70 5.57 -7.77 -18.75
C THR A 70 6.18 -6.57 -18.03
N LEU A 71 5.68 -5.36 -18.31
CA LEU A 71 6.16 -4.14 -17.68
C LEU A 71 5.89 -4.10 -16.16
N CYS A 72 4.69 -4.52 -15.72
CA CYS A 72 4.34 -4.61 -14.30
C CYS A 72 5.20 -5.65 -13.59
N MET A 73 5.39 -6.84 -14.18
CA MET A 73 6.24 -7.88 -13.61
C MET A 73 7.71 -7.44 -13.54
N MET A 74 8.23 -6.77 -14.57
CA MET A 74 9.58 -6.20 -14.57
C MET A 74 9.74 -5.10 -13.52
N ALA A 75 8.78 -4.17 -13.42
CA ALA A 75 8.79 -3.12 -12.41
C ALA A 75 8.71 -3.70 -10.98
N GLY A 76 7.88 -4.74 -10.79
CA GLY A 76 7.75 -5.46 -9.53
C GLY A 76 9.06 -6.17 -9.13
N ALA A 77 9.73 -6.83 -10.07
CA ALA A 77 11.01 -7.47 -9.83
C ALA A 77 12.11 -6.43 -9.52
N PHE A 78 12.17 -5.34 -10.30
CA PHE A 78 13.14 -4.26 -10.09
C PHE A 78 12.99 -3.62 -8.70
N THR A 79 11.75 -3.33 -8.30
CA THR A 79 11.47 -2.75 -6.98
C THR A 79 11.75 -3.72 -5.83
N TYR A 80 11.53 -5.03 -6.03
CA TYR A 80 11.94 -6.06 -5.07
C TYR A 80 13.46 -6.10 -4.88
N PHE A 81 14.24 -6.14 -5.96
CA PHE A 81 15.70 -6.10 -5.86
C PHE A 81 16.18 -4.79 -5.23
N GLY A 82 15.57 -3.66 -5.59
CA GLY A 82 15.86 -2.37 -4.97
C GLY A 82 15.59 -2.36 -3.46
N GLN A 83 14.50 -2.99 -3.01
CA GLN A 83 14.22 -3.18 -1.59
C GLN A 83 15.36 -3.96 -0.90
N LEU A 84 15.81 -5.09 -1.49
CA LEU A 84 16.89 -5.90 -0.91
C LEU A 84 18.15 -5.08 -0.66
N LEU A 85 18.52 -4.21 -1.61
CA LEU A 85 19.69 -3.35 -1.49
C LEU A 85 19.53 -2.26 -0.41
N ILE A 86 18.33 -1.72 -0.27
CA ILE A 86 18.04 -0.59 0.63
C ILE A 86 17.85 -1.05 2.09
N MET A 87 17.51 -2.33 2.32
CA MET A 87 17.40 -2.89 3.67
C MET A 87 18.71 -2.81 4.47
N GLU A 88 19.86 -2.89 3.81
CA GLU A 88 21.16 -2.73 4.49
C GLU A 88 21.38 -1.32 5.06
N ILE A 89 20.70 -0.30 4.50
CA ILE A 89 20.87 1.10 4.88
C ILE A 89 19.79 1.54 5.87
N PHE A 90 18.53 1.15 5.64
CA PHE A 90 17.36 1.67 6.38
C PHE A 90 16.67 0.62 7.25
N GLY A 91 17.24 -0.58 7.37
CA GLY A 91 16.70 -1.67 8.17
C GLY A 91 15.53 -2.40 7.51
N GLU A 92 14.85 -3.22 8.30
CA GLU A 92 13.78 -4.10 7.82
C GLU A 92 12.50 -3.33 7.43
N PRO A 93 11.71 -3.84 6.46
CA PRO A 93 10.42 -3.25 6.09
C PRO A 93 9.46 -3.17 7.29
N SER A 94 9.11 -1.96 7.73
CA SER A 94 8.21 -1.76 8.86
C SER A 94 6.97 -0.97 8.47
N ARG A 95 5.79 -1.57 8.70
CA ARG A 95 4.48 -0.96 8.42
C ARG A 95 4.14 0.20 9.35
N ARG A 96 4.61 0.18 10.60
CA ARG A 96 4.33 1.25 11.59
C ARG A 96 4.99 2.57 11.20
N ILE A 97 6.19 2.42 10.63
CA ILE A 97 7.09 3.50 10.27
C ILE A 97 6.97 3.83 8.77
N ALA A 98 6.36 2.95 7.95
CA ALA A 98 6.27 3.08 6.50
C ALA A 98 7.60 3.52 5.85
N ASN A 99 8.70 2.88 6.26
CA ASN A 99 10.05 3.19 5.77
C ASN A 99 10.22 2.88 4.27
N ILE A 100 11.30 3.38 3.67
CA ILE A 100 11.57 3.17 2.23
C ILE A 100 11.56 1.68 1.82
N PRO A 101 12.21 0.75 2.55
CA PRO A 101 12.13 -0.69 2.26
C PRO A 101 10.69 -1.20 2.22
N TYR A 102 9.83 -0.77 3.15
CA TYR A 102 8.41 -1.14 3.18
C TYR A 102 7.66 -0.63 1.96
N VAL A 103 7.87 0.64 1.56
CA VAL A 103 7.23 1.20 0.37
C VAL A 103 7.61 0.41 -0.89
N LEU A 104 8.90 0.08 -1.04
CA LEU A 104 9.37 -0.71 -2.18
C LEU A 104 8.79 -2.13 -2.19
N ALA A 105 8.67 -2.76 -1.01
CA ALA A 105 8.02 -4.06 -0.85
C ALA A 105 6.55 -4.02 -1.29
N MET A 106 5.82 -2.99 -0.86
CA MET A 106 4.40 -2.83 -1.18
C MET A 106 4.18 -2.53 -2.66
N VAL A 107 5.03 -1.71 -3.29
CA VAL A 107 5.00 -1.48 -4.74
C VAL A 107 5.27 -2.76 -5.51
N SER A 108 6.29 -3.53 -5.10
CA SER A 108 6.60 -4.82 -5.72
C SER A 108 5.42 -5.78 -5.67
N MET A 109 4.83 -5.96 -4.49
CA MET A 109 3.66 -6.82 -4.29
C MET A 109 2.47 -6.38 -5.15
N LYS A 110 2.19 -5.07 -5.21
CA LYS A 110 1.09 -4.52 -6.02
C LYS A 110 1.29 -4.74 -7.52
N CYS A 111 2.50 -4.51 -8.01
CA CYS A 111 2.86 -4.78 -9.41
C CYS A 111 2.72 -6.26 -9.76
N ALA A 112 3.13 -7.17 -8.86
CA ALA A 112 2.97 -8.61 -9.05
C ALA A 112 1.48 -9.00 -9.09
N VAL A 113 0.69 -8.56 -8.12
CA VAL A 113 -0.76 -8.85 -8.06
C VAL A 113 -1.48 -8.32 -9.29
N LEU A 114 -1.20 -7.08 -9.72
CA LEU A 114 -1.75 -6.51 -10.95
C LEU A 114 -1.37 -7.34 -12.18
N GLY A 115 -0.09 -7.70 -12.33
CA GLY A 115 0.37 -8.54 -13.42
C GLY A 115 -0.32 -9.91 -13.47
N PHE A 116 -0.54 -10.55 -12.31
CA PHE A 116 -1.30 -11.80 -12.22
C PHE A 116 -2.77 -11.63 -12.62
N PHE A 117 -3.45 -10.59 -12.15
CA PHE A 117 -4.83 -10.32 -12.54
C PHE A 117 -4.97 -10.08 -14.05
N GLN A 118 -4.05 -9.32 -14.65
CA GLN A 118 -4.04 -9.08 -16.09
C GLN A 118 -3.77 -10.37 -16.89
N LEU A 119 -2.89 -11.26 -16.42
CA LEU A 119 -2.68 -12.57 -17.05
C LEU A 119 -3.95 -13.41 -17.08
N ILE A 120 -4.68 -13.47 -15.96
CA ILE A 120 -5.97 -14.15 -15.87
C ILE A 120 -6.98 -13.51 -16.82
N GLN A 121 -6.97 -12.18 -16.92
CA GLN A 121 -7.84 -11.42 -17.80
C GLN A 121 -7.59 -11.73 -19.29
N ILE A 122 -6.33 -11.72 -19.72
CA ILE A 122 -5.95 -12.08 -21.10
C ILE A 122 -6.34 -13.53 -21.40
N GLN A 123 -6.09 -14.47 -20.48
CA GLN A 123 -6.51 -15.87 -20.66
C GLN A 123 -8.03 -16.02 -20.77
N GLY A 124 -8.79 -15.27 -19.97
CA GLY A 124 -10.25 -15.22 -20.02
C GLY A 124 -10.77 -14.69 -21.36
N VAL A 125 -10.16 -13.61 -21.88
CA VAL A 125 -10.48 -13.05 -23.20
C VAL A 125 -10.14 -14.04 -24.33
N LEU A 126 -8.97 -14.68 -24.29
CA LEU A 126 -8.57 -15.67 -25.29
C LEU A 126 -9.48 -16.92 -25.32
N ARG A 127 -10.03 -17.30 -24.16
CA ARG A 127 -10.94 -18.44 -24.02
C ARG A 127 -12.40 -18.09 -24.33
N SER A 128 -12.76 -16.81 -24.31
CA SER A 128 -14.09 -16.33 -24.65
C SER A 128 -14.24 -16.12 -26.16
N ASN A 129 -15.11 -16.90 -26.80
CA ASN A 129 -15.47 -16.70 -28.22
C ASN A 129 -16.28 -15.41 -28.46
N ASN A 130 -16.82 -14.79 -27.41
CA ASN A 130 -17.50 -13.50 -27.50
C ASN A 130 -16.50 -12.38 -27.16
N LYS A 131 -16.16 -11.58 -28.17
CA LYS A 131 -15.25 -10.42 -28.08
C LYS A 131 -15.84 -9.22 -27.33
N ASN A 132 -17.08 -9.30 -26.87
CA ASN A 132 -17.77 -8.16 -26.28
C ASN A 132 -17.94 -8.33 -24.77
N ASP A 133 -17.18 -7.50 -24.05
CA ASP A 133 -17.66 -6.67 -22.95
C ASP A 133 -18.14 -7.35 -21.67
N THR A 134 -17.27 -7.32 -20.65
CA THR A 134 -17.55 -6.98 -19.24
C THR A 134 -16.42 -7.42 -18.31
N PHE A 135 -15.62 -8.41 -18.70
CA PHE A 135 -14.51 -8.89 -17.87
C PHE A 135 -13.36 -7.87 -17.79
N ASN A 136 -13.17 -7.06 -18.84
CA ASN A 136 -12.09 -6.07 -18.89
C ASN A 136 -12.27 -4.91 -17.90
N SER A 137 -13.48 -4.39 -17.69
CA SER A 137 -13.69 -3.28 -16.75
C SER A 137 -13.72 -3.72 -15.28
N LYS A 138 -14.07 -4.97 -15.00
CA LYS A 138 -14.30 -5.44 -13.62
C LYS A 138 -13.01 -5.69 -12.84
N GLY A 139 -11.92 -6.10 -13.51
CA GLY A 139 -10.65 -6.43 -12.85
C GLY A 139 -9.96 -5.21 -12.23
N LEU A 140 -9.81 -4.12 -12.99
CA LEU A 140 -9.23 -2.86 -12.49
C LEU A 140 -10.10 -2.24 -11.38
N ASN A 141 -11.41 -2.22 -11.58
CA ASN A 141 -12.35 -1.66 -10.61
C ASN A 141 -12.36 -2.44 -9.28
N LEU A 142 -12.16 -3.76 -9.31
CA LEU A 142 -12.09 -4.57 -8.09
C LEU A 142 -10.86 -4.19 -7.26
N LEU A 143 -9.70 -4.01 -7.90
CA LEU A 143 -8.46 -3.70 -7.20
C LEU A 143 -8.47 -2.28 -6.60
N GLU A 144 -9.06 -1.33 -7.34
CA GLU A 144 -9.34 0.03 -6.83
C GLU A 144 -10.33 0.00 -5.67
N SER A 145 -11.42 -0.77 -5.79
CA SER A 145 -12.43 -0.93 -4.74
C SER A 145 -11.87 -1.58 -3.48
N ILE A 146 -11.03 -2.62 -3.61
CA ILE A 146 -10.37 -3.27 -2.48
C ILE A 146 -9.40 -2.30 -1.80
N SER A 147 -8.59 -1.59 -2.58
CA SER A 147 -7.62 -0.64 -2.05
C SER A 147 -8.29 0.54 -1.33
N GLY A 148 -9.37 1.10 -1.89
CA GLY A 148 -10.11 2.22 -1.31
C GLY A 148 -10.85 1.85 -0.02
N ASN A 149 -11.48 0.67 0.04
CA ASN A 149 -12.23 0.26 1.23
C ASN A 149 -11.33 -0.24 2.37
N CYS A 150 -10.14 -0.76 2.07
CA CYS A 150 -9.16 -1.18 3.08
C CYS A 150 -8.68 0.00 3.93
N LEU A 151 -8.54 1.19 3.33
CA LEU A 151 -8.18 2.43 4.04
C LEU A 151 -9.23 2.80 5.10
N LEU A 152 -10.51 2.77 4.73
CA LEU A 152 -11.62 3.15 5.60
C LEU A 152 -11.77 2.15 6.76
N PHE A 153 -11.69 0.84 6.47
CA PHE A 153 -11.68 -0.19 7.51
C PHE A 153 -10.49 -0.05 8.46
N PHE A 154 -9.30 0.26 7.94
CA PHE A 154 -8.10 0.49 8.74
C PHE A 154 -8.26 1.72 9.65
N LEU A 155 -8.78 2.83 9.12
CA LEU A 155 -9.03 4.05 9.87
C LEU A 155 -10.00 3.80 11.03
N ILE A 156 -11.12 3.13 10.74
CA ILE A 156 -12.14 2.81 11.75
C ILE A 156 -11.57 1.89 12.81
N ALA A 157 -10.79 0.87 12.43
CA ALA A 157 -10.17 -0.04 13.38
C ALA A 157 -9.19 0.70 14.31
N ASN A 158 -8.31 1.55 13.77
CA ASN A 158 -7.35 2.29 14.60
C ASN A 158 -8.03 3.33 15.51
N LEU A 159 -9.02 4.07 15.00
CA LEU A 159 -9.81 5.00 15.82
C LEU A 159 -10.58 4.26 16.92
N ALA A 160 -11.19 3.12 16.60
CA ALA A 160 -11.89 2.30 17.57
C ALA A 160 -10.95 1.75 18.63
N THR A 161 -9.75 1.31 18.25
CA THR A 161 -8.77 0.75 19.19
C THR A 161 -8.22 1.85 20.10
N GLY A 162 -7.93 3.03 19.57
CA GLY A 162 -7.56 4.21 20.34
C GLY A 162 -8.65 4.71 21.28
N PHE A 163 -9.90 4.67 20.82
CA PHE A 163 -11.06 5.01 21.64
C PHE A 163 -11.23 4.00 22.78
N VAL A 164 -11.18 2.70 22.50
CA VAL A 164 -11.24 1.65 23.51
C VAL A 164 -10.09 1.79 24.52
N ASN A 165 -8.87 2.09 24.06
CA ASN A 165 -7.72 2.31 24.93
C ASN A 165 -7.84 3.58 25.79
N SER A 166 -8.61 4.58 25.35
CA SER A 166 -8.89 5.80 26.13
C SER A 166 -10.04 5.59 27.13
N VAL A 167 -10.98 4.68 26.82
CA VAL A 167 -12.13 4.36 27.68
C VAL A 167 -11.76 3.34 28.75
N ILE A 168 -10.90 2.37 28.41
CA ILE A 168 -10.31 1.42 29.37
C ILE A 168 -9.13 2.13 30.06
N HIS A 169 -9.44 3.02 30.99
CA HIS A 169 -8.47 3.45 31.98
C HIS A 169 -8.05 2.22 32.81
N THR A 170 -6.90 1.64 32.52
CA THR A 170 -6.15 0.89 33.54
C THR A 170 -5.65 1.90 34.57
N HIS A 171 -6.53 2.29 35.49
CA HIS A 171 -6.09 2.74 36.81
C HIS A 171 -5.48 1.53 37.51
N SER A 172 -4.15 1.47 37.54
CA SER A 172 -3.38 0.71 38.52
C SER A 172 -2.09 1.44 38.82
#